data_AF-A0A1V5TAA3-F1
#
_entry.id   AF-A0A1V5TAA3-F1
#
_cell.length_a   1.000
_cell.length_b   1.000
_cell.length_c   1.000
_cell.angle_alpha   90.00
_cell.angle_beta   90.00
_cell.angle_gamma   90.00
#
_symmetry.space_group_name_H-M   'P 1'
#
loop_
_entity.id
_entity.type
_entity.pdbx_description
1 polymer ?
#
loop_
_entity_poly.entity_id
_entity_poly.type
_entity_poly.pdbx_seq_one_letter_code
_entity_poly.pdbx_strand_id
1 'polypeptide(L)' 'MKKFKIPDPPKGMMYNTDKRKVDIVSEGLQKTGGYCPCVPKHLHNISTYCPCVDAKVENNCRCGIFIKV' A
#
# COMPACT_ATOMS: atom_id res chain seq x y z
N MET A 1 -20.07 -6.57 -0.20
CA MET A 1 -18.77 -6.21 -0.81
C MET A 1 -17.66 -6.78 0.07
N LYS A 2 -16.72 -7.56 -0.46
CA LYS A 2 -15.58 -8.06 0.33
C LYS A 2 -14.64 -6.87 0.59
N LYS A 3 -14.41 -6.55 1.87
CA LYS A 3 -13.40 -5.53 2.25
C LYS A 3 -12.03 -6.06 1.83
N PHE A 4 -11.21 -5.20 1.20
CA PHE A 4 -9.83 -5.52 0.87
C PHE A 4 -9.06 -5.79 2.18
N LYS A 5 -8.33 -6.89 2.28
CA LYS A 5 -7.45 -7.12 3.43
C LYS A 5 -6.08 -6.56 3.09
N ILE A 6 -5.57 -5.67 3.92
CA ILE A 6 -4.23 -5.12 3.75
C ILE A 6 -3.22 -6.27 3.90
N PRO A 7 -2.28 -6.41 2.95
CA PRO A 7 -1.27 -7.45 2.99
C PRO A 7 -0.26 -7.18 4.11
N ASP A 8 0.47 -8.22 4.49
CA ASP A 8 1.62 -8.10 5.38
C ASP A 8 2.74 -7.27 4.73
N PRO A 9 3.60 -6.59 5.51
CA PRO A 9 4.73 -5.85 4.99
C PRO A 9 5.69 -6.75 4.18
N PRO A 10 6.24 -6.28 3.05
CA PRO A 10 7.31 -6.97 2.35
C PRO A 10 8.55 -7.19 3.24
N LYS A 11 9.40 -8.15 2.86
CA LYS A 11 10.66 -8.43 3.57
C LYS A 11 11.52 -7.17 3.69
N GLY A 12 11.98 -6.85 4.90
CA GLY A 12 12.79 -5.65 5.16
C GLY A 12 11.97 -4.39 5.38
N MET A 13 10.64 -4.52 5.46
CA MET A 13 9.73 -3.44 5.80
C MET A 13 8.84 -3.83 7.00
N MET A 14 8.27 -2.82 7.64
CA MET A 14 7.26 -2.95 8.68
C MET A 14 6.12 -1.97 8.41
N TYR A 15 4.99 -2.14 9.10
CA TYR A 15 3.95 -1.11 9.09
C TYR A 15 4.50 0.21 9.62
N ASN A 16 4.04 1.31 9.05
CA ASN A 16 4.37 2.63 9.57
C ASN A 16 3.85 2.77 11.01
N THR A 17 4.66 3.36 11.89
CA THR A 17 4.30 3.61 13.29
C THR A 17 3.31 4.76 13.44
N ASP A 18 3.21 5.64 12.44
CA ASP A 18 2.15 6.66 12.35
C ASP A 18 0.81 6.00 11.97
N LYS A 19 0.01 5.70 13.01
CA LYS A 19 -1.31 5.08 12.87
C LYS A 19 -2.26 5.89 11.99
N ARG A 20 -2.21 7.23 12.05
CA ARG A 20 -3.08 8.08 11.25
C ARG A 20 -2.75 7.92 9.76
N LYS A 21 -1.46 7.83 9.42
CA LYS A 21 -1.04 7.55 8.04
C LYS A 21 -1.49 6.16 7.59
N VAL A 22 -1.32 5.14 8.44
CA VAL A 22 -1.80 3.78 8.16
C VAL A 22 -3.30 3.79 7.90
N ASP A 23 -4.12 4.44 8.73
CA ASP A 23 -5.57 4.49 8.57
C ASP A 23 -6.00 5.17 7.25
N ILE A 24 -5.41 6.33 6.92
CA ILE A 24 -5.71 7.05 5.68
C ILE A 24 -5.39 6.19 4.45
N VAL A 25 -4.23 5.53 4.43
CA VAL A 25 -3.84 4.68 3.29
C VAL A 25 -4.69 3.41 3.25
N SER A 26 -5.04 2.84 4.41
CA SER A 26 -5.93 1.70 4.55
C SER A 26 -7.30 1.97 3.93
N GLU A 27 -7.91 3.10 4.25
CA GLU A 27 -9.17 3.53 3.64
C GLU A 27 -9.05 3.72 2.12
N GLY A 28 -7.95 4.33 1.68
CA GLY A 28 -7.64 4.47 0.25
C GLY A 28 -7.60 3.12 -0.46
N LEU A 29 -6.91 2.13 0.12
CA LEU A 29 -6.82 0.77 -0.40
C LEU A 29 -8.18 0.07 -0.46
N GLN A 30 -9.08 0.31 0.51
CA GLN A 30 -10.46 -0.18 0.43
C GLN A 30 -11.20 0.40 -0.77
N LYS A 31 -11.09 1.72 -0.99
CA LYS A 31 -11.79 2.44 -2.07
C LYS A 31 -11.29 2.04 -3.45
N THR A 32 -10.01 1.71 -3.58
CA THR A 32 -9.39 1.28 -4.84
C THR A 32 -9.47 -0.22 -5.07
N GLY A 33 -9.93 -1.01 -4.09
CA GLY A 33 -9.92 -2.47 -4.18
C GLY A 33 -8.52 -3.09 -4.15
N GLY A 34 -7.56 -2.42 -3.50
CA GLY A 34 -6.19 -2.90 -3.30
C GLY A 34 -5.12 -2.19 -4.14
N TYR A 35 -5.49 -1.40 -5.15
CA TYR A 35 -4.52 -0.60 -5.90
C TYR A 35 -4.03 0.61 -5.10
N CYS A 36 -2.78 1.03 -5.31
CA CYS A 36 -2.17 2.13 -4.56
C CYS A 36 -3.02 3.42 -4.68
N PRO A 37 -3.52 3.99 -3.56
CA PRO A 37 -4.39 5.16 -3.59
C PRO A 37 -3.66 6.44 -4.03
N CYS A 38 -2.32 6.42 -4.01
CA CYS A 38 -1.48 7.53 -4.49
C CYS A 38 -1.25 7.51 -6.01
N VAL A 39 -1.70 6.47 -6.71
CA VAL A 39 -1.59 6.37 -8.17
C VAL A 39 -2.94 6.75 -8.80
N PRO A 40 -2.97 7.57 -9.86
CA PRO A 40 -4.20 7.86 -10.60
C PRO A 40 -4.89 6.60 -11.12
N LYS A 41 -6.23 6.54 -11.03
CA LYS A 41 -7.03 5.34 -11.36
C LYS A 41 -6.76 4.79 -12.77
N HIS A 42 -6.56 5.65 -13.77
CA HIS A 42 -6.29 5.22 -15.15
C HIS A 42 -4.90 4.57 -15.34
N LEU A 43 -4.02 4.69 -14.34
CA LEU A 43 -2.71 4.03 -14.31
C LEU A 43 -2.69 2.79 -13.41
N HIS A 44 -3.81 2.44 -12.77
CA HIS A 44 -3.89 1.24 -11.93
C HIS A 44 -3.70 -0.01 -12.77
N ASN A 45 -2.68 -0.77 -12.41
CA ASN A 45 -2.37 -2.06 -12.98
C ASN A 45 -1.69 -2.94 -11.91
N ILE A 46 -1.32 -4.17 -12.26
CA ILE A 46 -0.76 -5.15 -11.32
C ILE A 46 0.49 -4.65 -10.57
N SER A 47 1.31 -3.78 -11.17
CA SER A 47 2.50 -3.23 -10.51
C SER A 47 2.16 -2.28 -9.36
N THR A 48 0.96 -1.70 -9.40
CA THR A 48 0.44 -0.74 -8.43
C THR A 48 -0.46 -1.39 -7.37
N TYR A 49 -0.76 -2.69 -7.50
CA TYR A 49 -1.54 -3.43 -6.51
C TYR A 49 -0.73 -3.65 -5.23
N CYS A 50 -1.29 -3.33 -4.07
CA CYS A 50 -0.59 -3.37 -2.78
C CYS A 50 -0.29 -4.83 -2.36
N PRO A 51 0.97 -5.16 -1.98
CA PRO A 51 2.15 -4.29 -1.98
C PRO A 51 2.66 -4.10 -3.41
N CYS A 52 2.86 -2.85 -3.82
CA CYS A 52 3.28 -2.51 -5.18
C CYS A 52 4.71 -3.00 -5.45
N VAL A 53 5.12 -3.04 -6.72
CA VAL A 53 6.47 -3.48 -7.13
C VAL A 53 7.55 -2.69 -6.40
N ASP A 54 7.41 -1.37 -6.30
CA ASP A 54 8.38 -0.52 -5.62
C ASP A 54 8.54 -0.89 -4.13
N ALA A 55 7.45 -1.27 -3.44
CA ALA A 55 7.54 -1.73 -2.07
C ALA A 55 8.19 -3.13 -1.98
N LYS A 56 7.90 -4.03 -2.93
CA LYS A 56 8.40 -5.41 -2.90
C LYS A 56 9.85 -5.55 -3.33
N VAL A 57 10.28 -4.78 -4.32
CA VAL A 57 11.58 -4.93 -5.00
C VAL A 57 12.54 -3.85 -4.55
N GLU A 58 12.09 -2.58 -4.52
CA GLU A 58 12.94 -1.44 -4.18
C GLU A 58 12.92 -1.09 -2.68
N ASN A 59 12.15 -1.83 -1.87
CA ASN A 59 11.86 -1.50 -0.46
C ASN A 59 11.39 -0.05 -0.28
N ASN A 60 10.62 0.48 -1.24
CA ASN A 60 10.21 1.88 -1.29
C ASN A 60 8.70 2.03 -1.41
N CYS A 61 8.03 2.17 -0.26
CA CYS A 61 6.60 2.41 -0.19
C CYS A 61 6.29 3.92 -0.11
N ARG A 62 6.02 4.55 -1.25
CA ARG A 62 5.77 6.01 -1.32
C ARG A 62 4.47 6.46 -0.65
N CYS A 63 3.45 5.60 -0.56
CA CYS A 63 2.22 5.95 0.19
C CYS A 63 2.45 5.94 1.70
N GLY A 64 3.52 5.31 2.17
CA GLY A 64 3.94 5.32 3.56
C GLY A 64 3.11 4.43 4.48
N ILE A 65 2.39 3.43 3.96
CA ILE A 65 1.80 2.37 4.81
C ILE A 65 2.87 1.43 5.36
N PHE A 66 3.94 1.21 4.59
CA PHE A 66 5.12 0.46 5.01
C PHE A 66 6.34 1.39 5.09
N ILE A 67 7.22 1.14 6.05
CA ILE A 67 8.51 1.82 6.23
C ILE A 67 9.62 0.76 6.28
N LYS A 68 10.85 1.15 5.90
CA LYS A 68 12.02 0.27 6.04
C LYS A 68 12.27 -0.02 7.52
N VAL A 69 12.62 -1.28 7.81
CA VAL A 69 13.13 -1.70 9.13
C VAL A 69 14.50 -1.08 9.36
#